data_AF-A0A9X3SJ01-F1
#
_entry.id   AF-A0A9X3SJ01-F1
#
_cell.length_a   1.000
_cell.length_b   1.000
_cell.length_c   1.000
_cell.angle_alpha   90.00
_cell.angle_beta   90.00
_cell.angle_gamma   90.00
#
_symmetry.space_group_name_H-M   'P 1'
#
loop_
_entity.id
_entity.type
_entity.pdbx_description
1 polymer ?
#
loop_
_entity_poly.entity_id
_entity_poly.type
_entity_poly.pdbx_seq_one_letter_code
_entity_poly.pdbx_strand_id
1 'polypeptide(L)'
;MRNLTVRRAGVLIAGVTLAIGIVGGIVMRAVDPEDFPTIASGLWFSIQTITTVGYGDHTPTSTEGRAIATIVMVTGIGFMSVFTATITAVFVESARRRRQAPDAITLEHIAQRLDQIEQLMDERFEADQRDPDPGDGERL
;
A
#
# COMPACT_ATOMS: atom_id res chain seq x y z
N MET A 1 -4.19 -11.88 -7.32
CA MET A 1 -3.22 -11.42 -8.34
C MET A 1 -2.69 -9.99 -8.11
N ARG A 2 -3.36 -9.09 -7.36
CA ARG A 2 -2.95 -7.67 -7.16
C ARG A 2 -1.62 -7.45 -6.41
N ASN A 3 -1.22 -8.38 -5.54
CA ASN A 3 -0.07 -8.20 -4.64
C ASN A 3 1.26 -8.34 -5.39
N LEU A 4 1.28 -9.07 -6.49
CA LEU A 4 2.48 -9.32 -7.30
C LEU A 4 2.93 -8.06 -8.03
N THR A 5 2.01 -7.23 -8.53
CA THR A 5 2.35 -6.03 -9.28
C THR A 5 2.97 -4.95 -8.39
N VAL A 6 2.42 -4.71 -7.19
CA VAL A 6 2.94 -3.69 -6.27
C VAL A 6 4.30 -4.10 -5.70
N ARG A 7 4.46 -5.36 -5.28
CA ARG A 7 5.77 -5.87 -4.82
C ARG A 7 6.82 -5.83 -5.93
N ARG A 8 6.47 -6.26 -7.14
CA ARG A 8 7.39 -6.21 -8.30
C ARG A 8 7.75 -4.77 -8.66
N ALA A 9 6.77 -3.86 -8.71
CA ALA A 9 7.02 -2.45 -8.97
C ALA A 9 7.92 -1.82 -7.91
N GLY A 10 7.68 -2.10 -6.62
CA GLY A 10 8.54 -1.63 -5.53
C GLY A 10 9.98 -2.15 -5.64
N VAL A 11 10.16 -3.44 -5.93
CA VAL A 11 11.50 -4.04 -6.13
C VAL A 11 12.19 -3.46 -7.36
N LEU A 12 11.47 -3.28 -8.47
CA LEU A 12 12.02 -2.68 -9.69
C LEU A 12 12.45 -1.24 -9.45
N ILE A 13 11.62 -0.44 -8.79
CA ILE A 13 11.92 0.97 -8.48
C ILE A 13 13.10 1.06 -7.52
N ALA A 14 13.17 0.22 -6.49
CA ALA A 14 14.32 0.15 -5.59
C ALA A 14 15.61 -0.24 -6.35
N GLY A 15 15.54 -1.22 -7.23
CA GLY A 15 16.66 -1.65 -8.07
C GLY A 15 17.14 -0.58 -9.04
N VAL A 16 16.20 0.11 -9.72
CA VAL A 16 16.51 1.23 -10.62
C VAL A 16 17.12 2.40 -9.85
N THR A 17 16.58 2.72 -8.68
CA THR A 17 17.11 3.79 -7.83
C THR A 17 18.53 3.48 -7.36
N LEU A 18 18.79 2.24 -6.93
CA LEU A 18 20.12 1.79 -6.55
C LEU A 18 21.10 1.86 -7.73
N ALA A 19 20.68 1.39 -8.92
CA ALA A 19 21.49 1.45 -10.12
C ALA A 19 21.82 2.90 -10.50
N ILE A 20 20.82 3.81 -10.49
CA ILE A 20 21.02 5.23 -10.76
C ILE A 20 21.91 5.89 -9.71
N GLY A 21 21.79 5.53 -8.43
CA GLY A 21 22.67 6.05 -7.38
C GLY A 21 24.12 5.58 -7.54
N ILE A 22 24.35 4.31 -7.90
CA ILE A 22 25.70 3.78 -8.14
C ILE A 22 26.31 4.43 -9.38
N VAL A 23 25.59 4.42 -10.51
CA VAL A 23 26.06 5.03 -11.76
C VAL A 23 26.26 6.53 -11.57
N GLY A 24 25.30 7.23 -10.97
CA GLY A 24 25.39 8.66 -10.67
C GLY A 24 26.62 9.00 -9.83
N GLY A 25 26.90 8.24 -8.77
CA GLY A 25 28.08 8.44 -7.93
C GLY A 25 29.41 8.19 -8.67
N ILE A 26 29.48 7.16 -9.51
CA ILE A 26 30.67 6.86 -10.32
C ILE A 26 30.88 7.95 -11.38
N VAL A 27 29.83 8.35 -12.09
CA VAL A 27 29.90 9.39 -13.12
C VAL A 27 30.27 10.73 -12.50
N MET A 28 29.79 11.03 -11.29
CA MET A 28 30.14 12.27 -10.60
C MET A 28 31.65 12.38 -10.34
N ARG A 29 32.30 11.29 -9.95
CA ARG A 29 33.77 11.22 -9.83
C ARG A 29 34.47 11.49 -11.16
N ALA A 30 33.89 11.05 -12.28
CA ALA A 30 34.47 11.23 -13.61
C ALA A 30 34.30 12.66 -14.14
N VAL A 31 33.16 13.30 -13.85
CA VAL A 31 32.81 14.65 -14.33
C VAL A 31 33.42 15.74 -13.43
N ASP A 32 33.43 15.52 -12.12
CA ASP A 32 33.82 16.53 -11.14
C ASP A 32 34.82 15.96 -10.12
N PRO A 33 36.05 15.65 -10.57
CA PRO A 33 37.02 14.94 -9.74
C PRO A 33 37.59 15.79 -8.57
N GLU A 34 37.43 17.11 -8.59
CA GLU A 34 37.88 17.99 -7.52
C GLU A 34 36.94 17.92 -6.32
N ASP A 35 35.62 18.08 -6.56
CA ASP A 35 34.60 17.98 -5.52
C ASP A 35 34.34 16.52 -5.10
N PHE A 36 34.62 15.55 -5.97
CA PHE A 36 34.44 14.13 -5.73
C PHE A 36 35.78 13.39 -5.83
N PRO A 37 36.64 13.39 -4.79
CA PRO A 37 37.97 12.80 -4.88
C PRO A 37 37.99 11.27 -4.98
N THR A 38 36.92 10.59 -4.55
CA THR A 38 36.82 9.12 -4.56
C THR A 38 35.47 8.66 -5.09
N ILE A 39 35.36 7.40 -5.52
CA ILE A 39 34.05 6.81 -5.85
C ILE A 39 33.13 6.81 -4.62
N ALA A 40 33.71 6.64 -3.42
CA ALA A 40 32.97 6.65 -2.17
C ALA A 40 32.28 8.00 -1.90
N SER A 41 32.92 9.14 -2.21
CA SER A 41 32.29 10.45 -2.05
C SER A 41 31.13 10.66 -3.04
N GLY A 42 31.23 10.12 -4.25
CA GLY A 42 30.11 10.12 -5.22
C GLY A 42 28.94 9.24 -4.81
N LEU A 43 29.22 8.06 -4.25
CA LEU A 43 28.18 7.19 -3.68
C LEU A 43 27.53 7.82 -2.45
N TRP A 44 28.33 8.45 -1.58
CA TRP A 44 27.84 9.19 -0.43
C TRP A 44 26.89 10.31 -0.83
N PHE A 45 27.27 11.12 -1.83
CA PHE A 45 26.38 12.11 -2.43
C PHE A 45 25.06 11.50 -2.90
N SER A 46 25.13 10.40 -3.65
CA SER A 46 23.92 9.75 -4.17
C SER A 46 23.02 9.26 -3.05
N ILE A 47 23.57 8.70 -1.98
CA ILE A 47 22.83 8.25 -0.79
C ILE A 47 22.14 9.43 -0.10
N GLN A 48 22.87 10.51 0.22
CA GLN A 48 22.29 11.66 0.90
C GLN A 48 21.25 12.40 0.04
N THR A 49 21.39 12.37 -1.29
CA THR A 49 20.43 12.97 -2.21
C THR A 49 19.16 12.13 -2.35
N ILE A 50 19.29 10.81 -2.55
CA ILE A 50 18.14 9.90 -2.67
C ILE A 50 17.32 9.88 -1.37
N THR A 51 18.01 9.90 -0.22
CA THR A 51 17.37 9.96 1.10
C THR A 51 16.90 11.37 1.48
N THR A 52 17.16 12.38 0.65
CA THR A 52 16.82 13.79 0.89
C THR A 52 17.46 14.41 2.15
N VAL A 53 18.53 13.80 2.68
CA VAL A 53 19.29 14.34 3.82
C VAL A 53 20.11 15.55 3.40
N GLY A 54 20.90 15.41 2.33
CA GLY A 54 21.67 16.49 1.70
C GLY A 54 22.58 17.27 2.66
N TYR A 55 23.60 16.64 3.25
CA TYR A 55 24.56 17.34 4.12
C TYR A 55 25.32 18.47 3.41
N GLY A 56 25.49 18.36 2.09
CA GLY A 56 26.10 19.41 1.26
C GLY A 56 27.63 19.46 1.32
N ASP A 57 28.25 18.45 1.92
CA ASP A 57 29.70 18.24 1.98
C ASP A 57 30.33 17.92 0.62
N HIS A 58 29.61 17.16 -0.21
CA HIS A 58 29.96 16.89 -1.60
C HIS A 58 28.78 17.27 -2.49
N THR A 59 28.96 18.26 -3.37
CA THR A 59 27.92 18.74 -4.29
C THR A 59 28.51 19.09 -5.64
N PRO A 60 27.80 18.84 -6.76
CA PRO A 60 28.31 19.19 -8.08
C PRO A 60 28.33 20.71 -8.28
N THR A 61 29.49 21.23 -8.65
CA THR A 61 29.64 22.63 -9.03
C THR A 61 29.57 22.79 -10.55
N SER A 62 30.02 21.79 -11.29
CA SER A 62 29.96 21.73 -12.76
C SER A 62 28.53 21.67 -13.33
N THR A 63 28.33 22.25 -14.53
CA THR A 63 27.04 22.23 -15.25
C THR A 63 26.57 20.81 -15.55
N GLU A 64 27.49 19.94 -15.99
CA GLU A 64 27.21 18.53 -16.28
C GLU A 64 26.88 17.75 -15.01
N GLY A 65 27.63 17.95 -13.92
CA GLY A 65 27.36 17.34 -12.62
C GLY A 65 25.98 17.72 -12.07
N ARG A 66 25.55 18.98 -12.27
CA ARG A 66 24.20 19.43 -11.88
C ARG A 66 23.09 18.76 -12.68
N ALA A 67 23.31 18.49 -13.98
CA ALA A 67 22.34 17.74 -14.78
C ALA A 67 22.18 16.31 -14.26
N ILE A 68 23.29 15.64 -13.94
CA ILE A 68 23.28 14.28 -13.35
C ILE A 68 22.60 14.29 -11.97
N ALA A 69 22.96 15.23 -11.11
CA ALA A 69 22.35 15.38 -9.79
C ALA A 69 20.84 15.59 -9.87
N THR A 70 20.36 16.35 -10.85
CA THR A 70 18.92 16.54 -11.08
C THR A 70 18.22 15.21 -11.34
N ILE A 71 18.81 14.33 -12.16
CA ILE A 71 18.28 12.99 -12.43
C ILE A 71 18.24 12.14 -11.15
N VAL A 72 19.31 12.18 -10.35
CA VAL A 72 19.39 11.46 -9.06
C VAL A 72 18.32 11.96 -8.09
N MET A 73 18.11 13.28 -8.00
CA MET A 73 17.09 13.90 -7.14
C MET A 73 15.67 13.47 -7.53
N VAL A 74 15.31 13.57 -8.81
CA VAL A 74 13.97 13.17 -9.30
C VAL A 74 13.73 11.68 -9.02
N THR A 75 14.75 10.85 -9.23
CA THR A 75 14.68 9.42 -8.92
C THR A 75 14.46 9.18 -7.43
N GLY A 76 15.17 9.91 -6.56
CA GLY A 76 15.01 9.84 -5.10
C GLY A 76 13.59 10.16 -4.63
N ILE A 77 12.98 11.23 -5.16
CA ILE A 77 11.59 11.60 -4.86
C ILE A 77 10.61 10.50 -5.31
N GLY A 78 10.83 9.93 -6.51
CA GLY A 78 10.04 8.81 -7.01
C GLY A 78 10.13 7.57 -6.12
N PHE A 79 11.34 7.24 -5.67
CA PHE A 79 11.59 6.15 -4.74
C PHE A 79 10.87 6.36 -3.39
N MET A 80 11.02 7.53 -2.78
CA MET A 80 10.37 7.85 -1.51
C MET A 80 8.85 7.78 -1.61
N SER A 81 8.26 8.21 -2.73
CA SER A 81 6.82 8.12 -2.99
C SER A 81 6.33 6.67 -2.98
N VAL A 82 7.03 5.77 -3.67
CA VAL A 82 6.68 4.33 -3.70
C VAL A 82 6.96 3.65 -2.37
N PHE A 83 8.03 4.03 -1.68
CA PHE A 83 8.36 3.53 -0.35
C PHE A 83 7.22 3.83 0.63
N THR A 84 6.80 5.11 0.72
CA THR A 84 5.66 5.53 1.55
C THR A 84 4.37 4.82 1.14
N ALA A 85 4.03 4.78 -0.15
CA ALA A 85 2.82 4.11 -0.63
C ALA A 85 2.79 2.61 -0.30
N THR A 86 3.94 1.94 -0.37
CA THR A 86 4.07 0.52 -0.03
C THR A 86 3.80 0.28 1.45
N ILE A 87 4.37 1.12 2.32
CA ILE A 87 4.12 1.05 3.77
C ILE A 87 2.65 1.31 4.06
N THR A 88 2.07 2.37 3.49
CA THR A 88 0.64 2.68 3.64
C THR A 88 -0.23 1.52 3.18
N ALA A 89 0.09 0.87 2.06
CA ALA A 89 -0.66 -0.28 1.57
C ALA A 89 -0.66 -1.45 2.57
N VAL A 90 0.47 -1.70 3.26
CA VAL A 90 0.56 -2.73 4.31
C VAL A 90 -0.36 -2.39 5.49
N PHE A 91 -0.36 -1.14 5.94
CA PHE A 91 -1.23 -0.69 7.03
C PHE A 91 -2.72 -0.75 6.65
N VAL A 92 -3.06 -0.30 5.44
CA VAL A 92 -4.44 -0.32 4.92
C VAL A 92 -4.94 -1.75 4.75
N GLU A 93 -4.12 -2.66 4.23
CA GLU A 93 -4.45 -4.09 4.12
C GLU A 93 -4.69 -4.71 5.51
N SER A 94 -3.83 -4.39 6.48
CA SER A 94 -3.98 -4.86 7.87
C SER A 94 -5.27 -4.33 8.52
N ALA A 95 -5.62 -3.06 8.28
CA ALA A 95 -6.86 -2.46 8.76
C ALA A 95 -8.10 -3.05 8.08
N ARG A 96 -8.04 -3.33 6.76
CA ARG A 96 -9.11 -3.99 6.01
C ARG A 96 -9.36 -5.41 6.52
N ARG A 97 -8.29 -6.19 6.75
CA ARG A 97 -8.40 -7.56 7.31
C ARG A 97 -9.11 -7.59 8.66
N ARG A 98 -8.83 -6.61 9.54
CA ARG A 98 -9.54 -6.49 10.83
C ARG A 98 -11.02 -6.16 10.69
N ARG A 99 -11.42 -5.41 9.65
CA ARG A 99 -12.83 -5.09 9.39
C ARG A 99 -13.59 -6.19 8.66
N GLN A 100 -12.90 -6.99 7.85
CA GLN A 100 -13.50 -8.04 7.04
C GLN A 100 -13.51 -9.40 7.69
N ALA A 101 -12.67 -9.66 8.69
CA ALA A 101 -12.89 -10.79 9.58
C ALA A 101 -14.25 -10.55 10.26
N PRO A 102 -15.30 -11.31 9.91
CA PRO A 102 -16.56 -11.17 10.62
C PRO A 102 -16.24 -11.50 12.07
N ASP A 103 -16.60 -10.62 12.99
CA ASP A 103 -16.56 -10.99 14.40
C ASP A 103 -17.31 -12.31 14.52
N ALA A 104 -16.66 -13.35 15.04
CA ALA A 104 -17.29 -14.65 15.20
C ALA A 104 -18.63 -14.53 15.95
N ILE A 105 -18.67 -13.57 16.88
CA ILE A 105 -19.85 -13.13 17.63
C ILE A 105 -20.96 -12.60 16.72
N THR A 106 -20.64 -11.81 15.68
CA THR A 106 -21.65 -11.30 14.74
C THR A 106 -22.24 -12.41 13.87
N LEU A 107 -21.42 -13.35 13.39
CA LEU A 107 -21.91 -14.49 12.62
C LEU A 107 -22.81 -15.40 13.46
N GLU A 108 -22.40 -15.67 14.70
CA GLU A 108 -23.18 -16.48 15.65
C GLU A 108 -24.51 -15.79 15.98
N HIS A 109 -24.52 -14.48 16.20
CA HIS A 109 -25.75 -13.73 16.42
C HIS A 109 -26.69 -13.74 15.19
N ILE A 110 -26.14 -13.61 13.98
CA ILE A 110 -26.94 -13.69 12.74
C ILE A 110 -27.55 -15.09 12.59
N ALA A 111 -26.77 -16.15 12.84
CA ALA A 111 -27.27 -17.53 12.77
C ALA A 111 -28.41 -17.77 13.79
N GLN A 112 -28.23 -17.34 15.04
CA GLN A 112 -29.27 -17.44 16.07
C GLN A 112 -30.57 -16.71 15.70
N ARG A 113 -30.46 -15.52 15.08
CA ARG A 113 -31.63 -14.77 14.60
C ARG A 113 -32.37 -15.51 13.48
N LEU A 114 -31.64 -16.18 12.59
CA LEU A 114 -32.23 -16.97 11.52
C LEU A 114 -33.00 -18.17 12.09
N ASP A 115 -32.40 -18.91 13.03
CA ASP A 115 -33.07 -20.04 13.70
C ASP A 115 -34.35 -19.59 14.43
N GLN A 116 -34.30 -18.42 15.08
CA GLN A 116 -35.47 -17.86 15.75
C GLN A 116 -36.60 -17.49 14.77
N ILE A 117 -36.25 -16.93 13.60
CA ILE A 117 -37.25 -16.60 12.57
C ILE A 117 -37.87 -17.88 12.01
N GLU A 118 -37.08 -18.94 11.78
CA GLU A 118 -37.58 -20.23 11.31
C GLU A 118 -38.58 -20.84 12.30
N GLN A 119 -38.25 -20.84 13.59
CA GLN A 119 -39.17 -21.30 14.65
C GLN A 119 -40.47 -20.49 14.69
N LEU A 120 -40.40 -19.17 14.59
CA LEU A 120 -41.60 -18.31 14.59
C LEU A 120 -42.46 -18.52 13.33
N MET A 121 -41.85 -18.82 12.18
CA MET A 121 -42.57 -19.17 10.97
C MET A 121 -43.29 -20.51 11.14
N ASP A 122 -42.62 -21.54 11.68
CA ASP A 122 -43.22 -22.85 11.93
C ASP A 122 -44.37 -22.78 12.93
N GLU A 123 -44.19 -22.07 14.05
CA GLU A 123 -45.26 -21.86 15.04
C GLU A 123 -46.48 -21.15 14.43
N ARG A 124 -46.27 -20.12 13.59
CA ARG A 124 -47.36 -19.45 12.89
C ARG A 124 -48.03 -20.35 11.87
N PHE A 125 -47.26 -21.17 11.16
CA PHE A 125 -47.79 -22.11 10.17
C PHE A 125 -48.64 -23.21 10.84
N GLU A 126 -48.21 -23.69 12.01
CA GLU A 126 -48.99 -24.62 12.83
C GLU A 126 -50.26 -23.98 13.41
N ALA A 127 -50.18 -22.71 13.84
CA ALA A 127 -51.33 -21.98 14.35
C ALA A 127 -52.39 -21.74 13.26
N ASP A 128 -51.97 -21.36 12.05
CA ASP A 128 -52.83 -21.16 10.88
C ASP A 128 -53.49 -22.48 10.41
N GLN A 129 -52.79 -23.61 10.52
CA GLN A 129 -53.37 -24.93 10.24
C GLN A 129 -54.34 -25.42 11.32
N ARG A 130 -54.16 -25.00 12.59
CA ARG A 130 -55.07 -25.37 13.69
C ARG A 130 -56.36 -24.58 13.70
N ASP A 131 -56.32 -23.34 13.24
CA ASP A 131 -57.48 -22.46 13.13
C ASP A 131 -57.63 -22.04 11.67
N PRO A 132 -58.13 -22.95 10.79
CA PRO A 132 -58.36 -22.61 9.41
C PRO A 132 -59.42 -21.52 9.40
N ASP A 133 -58.99 -20.30 9.08
CA ASP A 133 -59.82 -19.10 8.98
C ASP A 133 -61.21 -19.49 8.49
N PRO A 134 -62.27 -19.40 9.33
CA PRO A 134 -63.63 -19.60 8.89
C PRO A 134 -63.92 -18.40 8.00
N GLY A 135 -63.53 -18.55 6.73
CA GLY A 135 -63.32 -17.45 5.82
C GLY A 135 -64.49 -16.51 5.78
N ASP A 136 -64.17 -15.25 5.47
CA ASP A 136 -65.05 -14.10 5.19
C ASP A 136 -66.32 -14.44 4.38
N GLY A 137 -67.23 -15.20 4.97
CA GLY A 137 -68.49 -15.68 4.40
C GLY A 137 -69.69 -14.87 4.86
N GLU A 138 -69.48 -13.81 5.64
CA GLU A 138 -70.56 -12.99 6.22
C GLU A 138 -70.52 -11.53 5.80
N ARG A 139 -70.14 -11.24 4.54
CA ARG A 139 -70.40 -9.92 3.94
C ARG A 139 -70.99 -10.03 2.53
N LEU A 140 -72.33 -10.10 2.55
CA LEU A 140 -73.32 -9.71 1.53
C LEU A 140 -73.67 -10.74 0.45
#